data_AF-A0A8S3IR14-F1
#
_entry.id   AF-A0A8S3IR14-F1
#
_cell.length_a   1.000
_cell.length_b   1.000
_cell.length_c   1.000
_cell.angle_alpha   90.00
_cell.angle_beta   90.00
_cell.angle_gamma   90.00
#
_symmetry.space_group_name_H-M   'P 1'
#
loop_
_entity.id
_entity.type
_entity.pdbx_description
1 polymer ?
#
loop_
_entity_poly.entity_id
_entity_poly.type
_entity_poly.pdbx_seq_one_letter_code
_entity_poly.pdbx_strand_id
1 'polypeptide(L)'
;MNIHERVLSLLACRYVDEVVISAPYAVTLELMNHFKVSLVIHGRTSYDPDVDGRDPYEVPKGLGKFQQIDTGNPMSTQDIITRIINNRLAYETRNERKQANEAAAYAAFEKLKVGGLQESPAIDTD
;
A
#
# COMPACT_ATOMS: atom_id res chain seq x y z
N MET A 1 6.33 -5.91 -3.00
CA MET A 1 6.54 -7.32 -2.65
C MET A 1 7.10 -8.02 -3.87
N ASN A 2 8.32 -8.56 -3.80
CA ASN A 2 8.92 -9.33 -4.90
C ASN A 2 8.29 -10.73 -4.99
N ILE A 3 8.68 -11.52 -5.99
CA ILE A 3 8.09 -12.85 -6.21
C ILE A 3 8.35 -13.82 -5.04
N HIS A 4 9.55 -13.81 -4.45
CA HIS A 4 9.91 -14.70 -3.35
C HIS A 4 9.12 -14.39 -2.08
N GLU A 5 8.95 -13.11 -1.75
CA GLU A 5 8.12 -12.65 -0.63
C GLU A 5 6.65 -13.05 -0.80
N ARG A 6 6.13 -12.94 -2.04
CA ARG A 6 4.77 -13.38 -2.37
C ARG A 6 4.59 -14.88 -2.17
N VAL A 7 5.54 -15.69 -2.64
CA VAL A 7 5.51 -17.15 -2.48
C VAL A 7 5.55 -17.54 -1.01
N LEU A 8 6.47 -16.96 -0.22
CA LEU A 8 6.54 -17.22 1.22
C LEU A 8 5.23 -16.85 1.95
N SER A 9 4.58 -15.76 1.53
CA SER A 9 3.28 -15.35 2.08
C SER A 9 2.17 -16.38 1.78
N LEU A 10 2.16 -16.95 0.57
CA LEU A 10 1.19 -17.99 0.20
C LEU A 10 1.43 -19.30 0.94
N LEU A 11 2.69 -19.70 1.12
CA LEU A 11 3.06 -20.90 1.87
C LEU A 11 2.70 -20.82 3.36
N ALA A 12 2.57 -19.61 3.92
CA ALA A 12 2.07 -19.39 5.27
C ALA A 12 0.53 -19.38 5.36
N CYS A 13 -0.18 -19.46 4.24
CA CYS A 13 -1.65 -19.45 4.23
C CYS A 13 -2.21 -20.80 4.65
N ARG A 14 -3.14 -20.80 5.62
CA ARG A 14 -3.77 -22.01 6.17
C ARG A 14 -4.43 -22.92 5.11
N TYR A 15 -4.92 -22.34 4.02
CA TYR A 15 -5.71 -23.04 3.01
C TYR A 15 -4.91 -23.46 1.77
N VAL A 16 -3.59 -23.26 1.77
CA VAL A 16 -2.73 -23.54 0.62
C VAL A 16 -1.92 -24.80 0.91
N ASP A 17 -2.09 -25.81 0.05
CA ASP A 17 -1.30 -27.04 0.09
C ASP A 17 -0.04 -26.97 -0.77
N GLU A 18 -0.15 -26.38 -1.97
CA GLU A 18 0.95 -26.26 -2.95
C GLU A 18 0.94 -24.88 -3.62
N VAL A 19 2.12 -24.37 -3.97
CA VAL A 19 2.30 -23.10 -4.69
C VAL A 19 3.09 -23.34 -5.98
N VAL A 20 2.46 -23.06 -7.11
CA VAL A 20 3.13 -23.07 -8.43
C VAL A 20 3.82 -21.73 -8.66
N ILE A 21 5.16 -21.75 -8.67
CA ILE A 21 5.98 -20.56 -8.96
C ILE A 21 6.06 -20.37 -10.48
N SER A 22 6.05 -19.11 -10.92
CA SER A 22 6.11 -18.76 -12.35
C SER A 22 4.94 -19.32 -13.17
N ALA A 23 3.75 -19.37 -12.57
CA ALA A 23 2.53 -19.69 -13.29
C ALA A 23 2.30 -18.68 -14.44
N PRO A 24 1.86 -19.16 -15.62
CA PRO A 24 1.51 -18.28 -16.73
C PRO A 24 0.32 -17.37 -16.36
N TYR A 25 0.21 -16.22 -17.02
CA TYR A 25 -0.89 -15.30 -16.78
C TYR A 25 -2.25 -15.90 -17.16
N ALA A 26 -2.35 -16.40 -18.40
CA ALA A 26 -3.51 -17.17 -18.85
C ALA A 26 -3.40 -18.64 -18.43
N VAL A 27 -4.53 -19.22 -18.02
CA VAL A 27 -4.63 -20.63 -17.64
C VAL A 27 -4.67 -21.47 -18.91
N THR A 28 -3.60 -22.24 -19.16
CA THR A 28 -3.49 -23.07 -20.37
C THR A 28 -4.06 -24.47 -20.16
N LEU A 29 -4.42 -25.14 -21.26
CA LEU A 29 -4.87 -26.54 -21.22
C LEU A 29 -3.76 -27.48 -20.71
N GLU A 30 -2.50 -27.19 -21.04
CA GLU A 30 -1.33 -27.93 -20.55
C GLU A 30 -1.24 -27.85 -19.02
N LEU A 31 -1.37 -26.65 -18.45
CA LEU A 31 -1.37 -26.44 -16.99
C LEU A 31 -2.50 -27.24 -16.33
N MET A 32 -3.71 -27.14 -16.88
CA MET A 32 -4.89 -27.85 -16.38
C MET A 32 -4.69 -29.38 -16.38
N ASN A 33 -4.09 -29.93 -17.44
CA ASN A 33 -3.85 -31.36 -17.56
C ASN A 33 -2.68 -31.83 -16.69
N HIS A 34 -1.59 -31.07 -16.64
CA HIS A 34 -0.39 -31.40 -15.87
C HIS A 34 -0.70 -31.53 -14.38
N PHE A 35 -1.39 -30.54 -13.82
CA PHE A 35 -1.79 -30.52 -12.41
C PHE A 35 -3.14 -31.21 -12.15
N LYS A 36 -3.78 -31.78 -13.19
CA LYS A 36 -5.10 -32.44 -13.11
C LYS A 36 -6.15 -31.56 -12.40
N VAL A 37 -6.22 -30.29 -12.81
CA VAL A 37 -7.06 -29.28 -12.17
C VAL A 37 -8.54 -29.60 -12.40
N SER A 38 -9.28 -29.70 -11.29
CA SER A 38 -10.73 -29.92 -11.29
C SER A 38 -11.52 -28.63 -11.38
N LEU A 39 -11.02 -27.56 -10.75
CA LEU A 39 -11.71 -26.28 -10.62
C LEU A 39 -10.69 -25.13 -10.55
N VAL A 40 -10.99 -24.03 -11.23
CA VAL A 40 -10.25 -22.77 -11.20
C VAL A 40 -11.14 -21.72 -10.54
N ILE A 41 -10.63 -21.12 -9.46
CA ILE A 41 -11.36 -20.12 -8.68
C ILE A 41 -10.64 -18.79 -8.76
N HIS A 42 -11.38 -17.72 -9.09
CA HIS A 42 -10.91 -16.34 -9.00
C HIS A 42 -11.85 -15.53 -8.10
N GLY A 43 -11.30 -14.55 -7.38
CA GLY A 43 -12.09 -13.63 -6.58
C GLY A 43 -12.96 -12.71 -7.45
N ARG A 44 -13.85 -11.92 -6.83
CA ARG A 44 -14.63 -10.89 -7.55
C ARG A 44 -13.81 -9.66 -8.00
N THR A 45 -12.48 -9.73 -7.92
CA THR A 45 -11.59 -8.66 -8.36
C THR A 45 -11.52 -8.62 -9.88
N SER A 46 -11.43 -7.40 -10.43
CA SER A 46 -11.16 -7.21 -11.85
C SER A 46 -9.79 -7.76 -12.23
N TYR A 47 -9.71 -8.34 -13.42
CA TYR A 47 -8.47 -8.77 -14.06
C TYR A 47 -8.48 -8.25 -15.49
N ASP A 48 -7.28 -7.96 -15.99
CA ASP A 48 -7.10 -7.47 -17.34
C ASP A 48 -7.12 -8.63 -18.35
N PRO A 49 -7.44 -8.37 -19.62
CA PRO A 49 -7.18 -9.31 -20.69
C PRO A 49 -5.69 -9.62 -20.80
N ASP A 50 -5.36 -10.79 -21.35
CA ASP A 50 -3.99 -11.14 -21.71
C ASP A 50 -3.46 -10.21 -22.82
N VAL A 51 -2.17 -10.30 -23.13
CA VAL A 51 -1.48 -9.47 -24.13
C VAL A 51 -2.15 -9.48 -25.51
N ASP A 52 -2.81 -10.59 -25.86
CA ASP A 52 -3.54 -10.77 -27.12
C ASP A 52 -5.01 -10.29 -27.05
N GLY A 53 -5.44 -9.69 -25.92
CA GLY A 53 -6.81 -9.26 -25.67
C GLY A 53 -7.77 -10.38 -25.26
N ARG A 54 -7.27 -11.62 -25.10
CA ARG A 54 -8.07 -12.78 -24.71
C ARG A 54 -8.30 -12.82 -23.20
N ASP A 55 -9.38 -13.48 -22.81
CA ASP A 55 -9.69 -13.73 -21.40
C ASP A 55 -8.69 -14.75 -20.82
N PRO A 56 -7.95 -14.42 -19.75
CA PRO A 56 -6.97 -15.35 -19.16
C PRO A 56 -7.62 -16.65 -18.64
N TYR A 57 -8.94 -16.67 -18.44
CA TYR A 57 -9.70 -17.84 -18.01
C TYR A 57 -10.54 -18.48 -19.12
N GLU A 58 -10.29 -18.17 -20.40
CA GLU A 58 -11.03 -18.72 -21.55
C GLU A 58 -11.06 -20.26 -21.53
N VAL A 59 -9.92 -20.91 -21.33
CA VAL A 59 -9.80 -22.38 -21.28
C VAL A 59 -10.62 -23.01 -20.15
N PRO A 60 -10.44 -22.64 -18.87
CA PRO A 60 -11.24 -23.23 -17.79
C PRO A 60 -12.73 -22.90 -17.90
N LYS A 61 -13.11 -21.74 -18.45
CA LYS A 61 -14.51 -21.41 -18.74
C LYS A 61 -15.10 -22.33 -19.81
N GLY A 62 -14.38 -22.56 -20.91
CA GLY A 62 -14.79 -23.47 -21.97
C GLY A 62 -14.95 -24.93 -21.50
N LEU A 63 -14.19 -25.33 -20.48
CA LEU A 63 -14.29 -26.65 -19.85
C LEU A 63 -15.37 -26.74 -18.76
N GLY A 64 -16.08 -25.66 -18.44
CA GLY A 64 -17.03 -25.62 -17.32
C GLY A 64 -16.38 -25.76 -15.95
N LYS A 65 -15.08 -25.45 -15.84
CA LYS A 65 -14.25 -25.58 -14.63
C LYS A 65 -13.86 -24.24 -14.01
N PHE A 66 -14.51 -23.15 -14.38
CA PHE A 66 -14.24 -21.83 -13.82
C PHE A 66 -15.36 -21.38 -12.88
N GLN A 67 -14.99 -20.90 -11.71
CA GLN A 67 -15.93 -20.33 -10.75
C GLN A 67 -15.39 -19.00 -10.20
N GLN A 68 -16.26 -18.01 -10.10
CA GLN A 68 -15.96 -16.76 -9.43
C GLN A 68 -16.59 -16.75 -8.05
N ILE A 69 -15.82 -16.32 -7.03
CA ILE A 69 -16.27 -16.28 -5.64
C ILE A 69 -16.15 -14.86 -5.08
N ASP A 70 -17.17 -14.44 -4.36
CA ASP A 70 -17.13 -13.21 -3.58
C ASP A 70 -16.45 -13.48 -2.23
N THR A 71 -15.38 -12.73 -1.94
CA THR A 71 -14.64 -12.87 -0.69
C THR A 71 -15.34 -12.15 0.47
N GLY A 72 -16.34 -11.29 0.19
CA GLY A 72 -17.06 -10.50 1.20
C GLY A 72 -16.21 -9.44 1.90
N ASN A 73 -14.92 -9.32 1.56
CA ASN A 73 -14.00 -8.35 2.14
C ASN A 73 -13.67 -7.28 1.08
N PRO A 74 -14.02 -6.00 1.32
CA PRO A 74 -13.74 -4.94 0.37
C PRO A 74 -12.25 -4.53 0.34
N MET A 75 -11.43 -4.99 1.29
CA MET A 75 -10.04 -4.55 1.42
C MET A 75 -9.16 -5.07 0.28
N SER A 76 -8.50 -4.15 -0.41
CA SER A 76 -7.53 -4.40 -1.47
C SER A 76 -6.13 -3.91 -1.11
N THR A 77 -5.13 -4.34 -1.90
CA THR A 77 -3.75 -3.82 -1.79
C THR A 77 -3.71 -2.30 -1.98
N GLN A 78 -4.56 -1.76 -2.86
CA GLN A 78 -4.63 -0.32 -3.11
C GLN A 78 -5.13 0.46 -1.89
N ASP A 79 -6.06 -0.10 -1.13
CA ASP A 79 -6.55 0.52 0.11
C ASP A 79 -5.44 0.62 1.16
N ILE A 80 -4.63 -0.43 1.30
CA ILE A 80 -3.50 -0.46 2.21
C ILE A 80 -2.46 0.59 1.81
N ILE A 81 -2.12 0.67 0.52
CA ILE A 81 -1.19 1.68 -0.02
C ILE A 81 -1.72 3.09 0.27
N THR A 82 -2.98 3.35 -0.06
CA THR A 82 -3.62 4.65 0.14
C THR A 82 -3.60 5.05 1.62
N ARG A 83 -3.90 4.11 2.52
CA ARG A 83 -3.84 4.34 3.97
C ARG A 83 -2.44 4.74 4.44
N ILE A 84 -1.39 4.06 3.95
CA ILE A 84 0.00 4.37 4.32
C ILE A 84 0.38 5.77 3.84
N ILE A 85 0.05 6.11 2.58
CA ILE A 85 0.34 7.43 2.00
C ILE A 85 -0.37 8.53 2.80
N ASN A 86 -1.66 8.37 3.06
CA ASN A 86 -2.45 9.35 3.81
C ASN A 86 -1.90 9.58 5.22
N ASN A 87 -1.50 8.51 5.91
CA ASN A 87 -0.89 8.61 7.23
C ASN A 87 0.45 9.34 7.20
N ARG A 88 1.26 9.11 6.16
CA ARG A 88 2.52 9.80 5.95
C ARG A 88 2.29 11.30 5.73
N LEU A 89 1.40 11.68 4.82
CA LEU A 89 1.08 13.08 4.54
C LEU A 89 0.56 13.80 5.79
N ALA A 90 -0.34 13.16 6.54
CA ALA A 90 -0.84 13.72 7.80
C ALA A 90 0.27 13.89 8.85
N TYR A 91 1.26 13.00 8.87
CA TYR A 91 2.43 13.15 9.73
C TYR A 91 3.31 14.33 9.30
N GLU A 92 3.62 14.44 8.01
CA GLU A 92 4.43 15.53 7.43
C GLU A 92 3.79 16.91 7.72
N THR A 93 2.51 17.09 7.42
CA THR A 93 1.78 18.35 7.70
C THR A 93 1.79 18.72 9.19
N ARG A 94 1.62 17.74 10.09
CA ARG A 94 1.69 18.01 11.55
C ARG A 94 3.09 18.45 11.97
N ASN A 95 4.12 17.83 11.41
CA ASN A 95 5.50 18.14 11.73
C ASN A 95 5.92 19.52 11.20
N GLU A 96 5.53 19.87 9.97
CA GLU A 96 5.74 21.20 9.39
C GLU A 96 5.08 22.29 10.25
N ARG A 97 3.83 22.08 10.67
CA ARG A 97 3.14 23.02 11.58
C ARG A 97 3.88 23.18 12.90
N LYS A 98 4.38 22.08 13.47
CA LYS A 98 5.16 22.12 14.72
C LYS A 98 6.46 22.91 14.53
N GLN A 99 7.20 22.64 13.45
CA GLN A 99 8.44 23.36 13.13
C GLN A 99 8.19 24.85 12.88
N ALA A 100 7.14 25.22 12.14
CA ALA A 100 6.78 26.61 11.91
C ALA A 100 6.42 27.34 13.22
N ASN A 101 5.65 26.68 14.10
CA ASN A 101 5.32 27.22 15.41
C ASN A 101 6.55 27.39 16.32
N GLU A 102 7.45 26.41 16.34
CA GLU A 102 8.70 26.48 17.10
C GLU A 102 9.60 27.61 16.57
N ALA A 103 9.79 27.71 15.26
CA ALA A 103 10.57 28.78 14.63
C ALA A 103 9.98 30.18 14.94
N ALA A 104 8.66 30.33 14.88
CA ALA A 104 7.99 31.57 15.26
C ALA A 104 8.19 31.91 16.75
N ALA A 105 8.12 30.91 17.63
CA ALA A 105 8.36 31.10 19.07
C ALA A 105 9.81 31.53 19.37
N TYR A 106 10.81 30.90 18.72
CA TYR A 106 12.21 31.30 18.85
C TYR A 106 12.46 32.73 18.33
N ALA A 107 11.93 33.07 17.16
CA ALA A 107 12.07 34.42 16.60
C ALA A 107 11.42 35.49 17.49
N ALA A 108 10.27 35.19 18.12
CA ALA A 108 9.63 36.08 19.09
C ALA A 108 10.48 36.24 20.36
N PHE A 109 11.06 35.15 20.87
CA PHE A 109 11.96 35.18 22.02
C PHE A 109 13.23 36.00 21.77
N GLU A 110 13.84 35.87 20.59
CA GLU A 110 15.01 36.68 20.21
C GLU A 110 14.67 38.17 20.16
N LYS A 111 13.52 38.55 19.57
CA LYS A 111 13.07 39.95 19.54
C LYS A 111 12.87 40.53 20.95
N LEU A 112 12.29 39.75 21.87
CA LEU A 112 12.14 40.16 23.28
C LEU A 112 13.49 40.34 23.98
N LYS A 113 14.45 39.45 23.72
CA LYS A 113 15.80 39.53 24.31
C LYS A 113 16.59 40.74 23.81
N VAL A 114 16.47 41.07 22.52
CA VAL A 114 17.12 42.26 21.93
C VAL A 114 16.44 43.54 22.40
N GLY A 115 15.11 43.58 22.51
CA GLY A 115 14.37 44.73 23.04
C GLY A 115 14.64 44.99 24.53
N GLY A 116 14.82 43.95 25.34
CA GLY A 116 15.12 44.08 26.77
C GLY A 116 16.54 44.54 27.11
N LEU A 117 17.47 44.54 26.14
CA LEU A 117 18.85 45.05 26.33
C LEU A 117 18.99 46.55 26.01
N GLN A 118 17.94 47.22 25.53
CA GLN A 118 17.98 48.65 25.19
C GLN A 118 17.43 49.59 26.28
N GLU A 119 16.85 49.08 27.36
CA GLU A 119 16.38 49.87 28.50
C GLU A 119 17.21 49.57 29.76
N SER A 120 18.41 50.14 29.82
CA SER A 120 19.07 50.42 31.11
C SER A 120 18.91 51.92 31.38
N PRO A 121 18.12 52.35 32.37
CA PRO A 121 18.06 53.76 32.71
C PRO A 121 19.42 54.16 33.29
N ALA A 122 20.02 55.21 32.73
CA ALA A 122 21.14 55.88 33.35
C ALA A 122 20.73 56.27 34.77
N ILE A 123 21.39 55.68 35.77
CA ILE A 123 21.23 56.07 37.16
C ILE A 123 21.87 57.45 37.28
N ASP A 124 21.03 58.48 37.33
CA ASP A 124 21.45 59.86 37.59
C ASP A 124 21.90 59.93 39.06
N THR A 125 23.21 60.08 39.27
CA THR A 125 23.78 60.37 40.59
C THR A 125 24.11 61.85 40.65
N ASP A 126 23.30 62.60 41.39
CA ASP A 126 23.62 63.89 41.99
C ASP A 126 22.93 64.01 43.36
#